data_AF-A0A7H8S9Z6-F1
#
_entry.id   AF-A0A7H8S9Z6-F1
#
_cell.length_a   1.000
_cell.length_b   1.000
_cell.length_c   1.000
_cell.angle_alpha   90.00
_cell.angle_beta   90.00
_cell.angle_gamma   90.00
#
_symmetry.space_group_name_H-M   'P 1'
#
loop_
_entity.id
_entity.type
_entity.pdbx_description
1 polymer ?
#
loop_
_entity_poly.entity_id
_entity_poly.type
_entity_poly.pdbx_seq_one_letter_code
_entity_poly.pdbx_strand_id
1 'polypeptide(L)'
;MGLFINNHEHPEVYMNEGNIREPNQAYYHKDNFADMINEQKEINQTLSNAFHELKRIHHRENHTNASRWKGVSDQLTALKEREREHKTFEHQAMEWLQKLDRNNQQLHHIIEHEDMMKKEVAGQVESLHESSQKIMERLAAYETVNQDMAQQMTEIVDMNREMADRAAEQDQTQENVLERLENQGALMEKIHRQISEFRSILFERSSHLAEKIEDNYNLTSSYFYKLVSGSEQPLTWYVDQKKVENEKRD
;
A
#
# COMPACT_ATOMS: atom_id res chain seq x y z
N MET A 1 -136.20 70.29 1.34
CA MET A 1 -135.51 71.46 1.92
C MET A 1 -136.56 72.30 2.63
N GLY A 2 -136.39 72.55 3.94
CA GLY A 2 -137.12 73.59 4.66
C GLY A 2 -136.51 74.96 4.34
N LEU A 3 -137.36 75.92 4.02
CA LEU A 3 -136.99 77.30 3.67
C LEU A 3 -136.78 78.09 4.96
N PHE A 4 -135.55 78.61 5.15
CA PHE A 4 -135.26 79.62 6.17
C PHE A 4 -135.54 81.00 5.56
N ILE A 5 -136.54 81.70 6.11
CA ILE A 5 -136.86 83.10 5.77
C ILE A 5 -136.02 83.98 6.69
N ASN A 6 -135.08 84.73 6.11
CA ASN A 6 -134.17 85.60 6.85
C ASN A 6 -134.81 86.98 7.08
N ASN A 7 -135.03 87.33 8.35
CA ASN A 7 -135.49 88.63 8.80
C ASN A 7 -134.30 89.58 9.03
N HIS A 8 -133.84 90.26 7.98
CA HIS A 8 -133.15 91.56 8.05
C HIS A 8 -131.78 91.66 8.75
N GLU A 9 -131.12 90.56 9.13
CA GLU A 9 -129.80 90.60 9.82
C GLU A 9 -128.55 90.42 8.90
N HIS A 10 -128.72 90.12 7.61
CA HIS A 10 -127.59 89.96 6.68
C HIS A 10 -127.76 90.82 5.41
N PRO A 11 -127.32 92.09 5.42
CA PRO A 11 -127.51 93.04 4.31
C PRO A 11 -126.66 92.73 3.05
N GLU A 12 -125.76 91.75 3.10
CA GLU A 12 -124.91 91.37 1.96
C GLU A 12 -125.43 90.17 1.14
N VAL A 13 -126.52 89.54 1.56
CA VAL A 13 -127.12 88.39 0.86
C VAL A 13 -128.29 88.88 0.02
N TYR A 14 -128.02 89.19 -1.25
CA TYR A 14 -129.06 89.59 -2.20
C TYR A 14 -129.87 88.37 -2.66
N MET A 15 -131.17 88.37 -2.38
CA MET A 15 -132.12 87.46 -3.02
C MET A 15 -132.29 87.91 -4.47
N ASN A 16 -131.79 87.13 -5.42
CA ASN A 16 -131.95 87.41 -6.84
C ASN A 16 -133.38 87.03 -7.25
N GLU A 17 -134.23 88.01 -7.55
CA GLU A 17 -135.59 87.78 -8.09
C GLU A 17 -135.59 87.40 -9.59
N GLY A 18 -134.40 87.18 -10.17
CA GLY A 18 -134.24 86.71 -11.53
C GLY A 18 -134.66 85.25 -11.71
N ASN A 19 -135.47 84.99 -12.74
CA ASN A 19 -135.85 83.65 -13.16
C ASN A 19 -134.59 82.84 -13.52
N ILE A 20 -134.30 81.76 -12.79
CA ILE A 20 -133.13 80.89 -13.04
C ILE A 20 -133.33 80.23 -14.41
N ARG A 21 -132.71 80.78 -15.44
CA ARG A 21 -132.59 80.12 -16.74
C ARG A 21 -131.52 79.05 -16.62
N GLU A 22 -131.97 77.79 -16.68
CA GLU A 22 -131.22 76.53 -16.78
C GLU A 22 -131.09 75.73 -15.46
N PRO A 23 -131.41 74.42 -15.48
CA PRO A 23 -131.17 73.55 -14.34
C PRO A 23 -129.66 73.32 -14.21
N ASN A 24 -129.09 73.73 -13.08
CA ASN A 24 -127.66 73.58 -12.75
C ASN A 24 -127.24 72.14 -12.41
N GLN A 25 -128.04 71.13 -12.78
CA GLN A 25 -127.75 69.72 -12.56
C GLN A 25 -128.02 68.93 -13.85
N ALA A 26 -126.96 68.70 -14.62
CA ALA A 26 -126.98 67.65 -15.62
C ALA A 26 -126.92 66.30 -14.91
N TYR A 27 -127.82 65.38 -15.26
CA TYR A 27 -127.78 64.00 -14.77
C TYR A 27 -126.46 63.36 -15.18
N TYR A 28 -125.53 63.17 -14.24
CA TYR A 28 -124.34 62.34 -14.45
C TYR A 28 -124.77 60.86 -14.38
N HIS A 29 -125.10 60.28 -15.53
CA HIS A 29 -125.33 58.85 -15.64
C HIS A 29 -123.98 58.16 -15.82
N LYS A 30 -123.40 57.72 -14.69
CA LYS A 30 -122.20 56.87 -14.67
C LYS A 30 -122.64 55.44 -14.93
N ASP A 31 -122.22 54.87 -16.05
CA ASP A 31 -122.40 53.44 -16.32
C ASP A 31 -121.37 52.66 -15.51
N ASN A 32 -121.72 52.35 -14.26
CA ASN A 32 -120.86 51.61 -13.34
C ASN A 32 -120.45 50.24 -13.90
N PHE A 33 -121.21 49.65 -14.83
CA PHE A 33 -120.87 48.38 -15.45
C PHE A 33 -119.79 48.57 -16.53
N ALA A 34 -119.88 49.63 -17.33
CA ALA A 34 -118.83 50.00 -18.27
C ALA A 34 -117.50 50.31 -17.54
N ASP A 35 -117.56 51.01 -16.40
CA ASP A 35 -116.38 51.27 -15.57
C ASP A 35 -115.80 49.99 -14.98
N MET A 36 -116.63 49.08 -14.48
CA MET A 36 -116.18 47.77 -14.00
C MET A 36 -115.54 46.93 -15.12
N ILE A 37 -116.09 46.95 -16.33
CA ILE A 37 -115.49 46.27 -17.50
C ILE A 37 -114.13 46.89 -17.85
N ASN A 38 -114.03 48.22 -17.81
CA ASN A 38 -112.78 48.93 -18.08
C ASN A 38 -111.71 48.62 -17.02
N GLU A 39 -112.08 48.65 -15.73
CA GLU A 39 -111.20 48.25 -14.62
C GLU A 39 -110.78 46.78 -14.75
N GLN A 40 -111.71 45.87 -15.09
CA GLN A 40 -111.37 44.46 -15.30
C GLN A 40 -110.41 44.27 -16.48
N LYS A 41 -110.58 45.04 -17.55
CA LYS A 41 -109.67 45.02 -18.71
C LYS A 41 -108.27 45.55 -18.34
N GLU A 42 -108.21 46.63 -17.56
CA GLU A 42 -106.96 47.21 -17.06
C GLU A 42 -106.24 46.25 -16.10
N ILE A 43 -106.97 45.61 -15.18
CA ILE A 43 -106.44 44.59 -14.27
C ILE A 43 -105.91 43.39 -15.06
N ASN A 44 -106.66 42.88 -16.04
CA ASN A 44 -106.23 41.77 -16.87
C ASN A 44 -104.98 42.13 -17.70
N GLN A 45 -104.91 43.36 -18.21
CA GLN A 45 -103.74 43.84 -18.94
C GLN A 45 -102.51 43.96 -18.03
N THR A 46 -102.70 44.48 -16.81
CA THR A 46 -101.64 44.59 -15.79
C THR A 46 -101.15 43.21 -15.36
N LEU A 47 -102.07 42.27 -15.12
CA LEU A 47 -101.73 40.89 -14.74
C LEU A 47 -101.02 40.15 -15.87
N SER A 48 -101.45 40.34 -17.13
CA SER A 48 -100.76 39.79 -18.29
C SER A 48 -99.34 40.35 -18.40
N ASN A 49 -99.16 41.66 -18.22
CA ASN A 49 -97.84 42.30 -18.24
C ASN A 49 -96.93 41.76 -17.12
N ALA A 50 -97.46 41.65 -15.89
CA ALA A 50 -96.75 41.08 -14.76
C ALA A 50 -96.34 39.62 -15.00
N PHE A 51 -97.21 38.81 -15.62
CA PHE A 51 -96.90 37.43 -15.96
C PHE A 51 -95.79 37.32 -17.02
N HIS A 52 -95.82 38.18 -18.04
CA HIS A 52 -94.76 38.24 -19.04
C HIS A 52 -93.43 38.69 -18.44
N GLU A 53 -93.44 39.65 -17.52
CA GLU A 53 -92.26 40.09 -16.80
C GLU A 53 -91.69 38.98 -15.90
N LEU A 54 -92.54 38.30 -15.14
CA LEU A 54 -92.15 37.17 -14.31
C LEU A 54 -91.52 36.05 -15.15
N LYS A 55 -92.11 35.73 -16.30
CA LYS A 55 -91.57 34.75 -17.24
C LYS A 55 -90.20 35.15 -17.77
N ARG A 56 -90.01 36.44 -18.09
CA ARG A 56 -88.72 36.99 -18.53
C ARG A 56 -87.66 36.89 -17.43
N ILE A 57 -88.02 37.25 -16.19
CA ILE A 57 -87.13 37.14 -15.02
C ILE A 57 -86.73 35.68 -14.80
N HIS A 58 -87.71 34.76 -14.78
CA HIS A 58 -87.46 33.34 -14.60
C HIS A 58 -86.54 32.75 -15.69
N HIS A 59 -86.74 33.12 -16.97
CA HIS A 59 -85.84 32.69 -18.04
C HIS A 59 -84.42 33.23 -17.85
N ARG A 60 -84.27 34.49 -17.44
CA ARG A 60 -82.96 35.10 -17.15
C ARG A 60 -82.28 34.44 -15.97
N GLU A 61 -83.01 34.16 -14.90
CA GLU A 61 -82.49 33.44 -13.73
C GLU A 61 -82.06 32.03 -14.10
N ASN A 62 -82.86 31.28 -14.84
CA ASN A 62 -82.49 29.94 -15.29
C ASN A 62 -81.22 29.95 -16.15
N HIS A 63 -81.08 30.91 -17.06
CA HIS A 63 -79.86 31.02 -17.86
C HIS A 63 -78.63 31.37 -17.00
N THR A 64 -78.79 32.30 -16.05
CA THR A 64 -77.73 32.70 -15.12
C THR A 64 -77.35 31.55 -14.17
N ASN A 65 -78.33 30.77 -13.73
CA ASN A 65 -78.10 29.60 -12.90
C ASN A 65 -77.41 28.50 -13.70
N ALA A 66 -77.83 28.24 -14.94
CA ALA A 66 -77.18 27.27 -15.82
C ALA A 66 -75.70 27.63 -16.08
N SER A 67 -75.39 28.91 -16.30
CA SER A 67 -74.00 29.36 -16.50
C SER A 67 -73.17 29.24 -15.22
N ARG A 68 -73.74 29.57 -14.05
CA ARG A 68 -73.09 29.35 -12.75
C ARG A 68 -72.80 27.87 -12.50
N TRP A 69 -73.79 26.99 -12.76
CA TRP A 69 -73.61 25.54 -12.63
C TRP A 69 -72.55 24.98 -13.57
N LYS A 70 -72.49 25.51 -14.80
CA LYS A 70 -71.42 25.17 -15.73
C LYS A 70 -70.05 25.57 -15.18
N GLY A 71 -69.92 26.80 -14.65
CA GLY A 71 -68.68 27.26 -14.03
C GLY A 71 -68.25 26.41 -12.83
N VAL A 72 -69.19 26.00 -11.98
CA VAL A 72 -68.91 25.08 -10.86
C VAL A 72 -68.47 23.71 -11.39
N SER A 73 -69.11 23.19 -12.43
CA SER A 73 -68.73 21.93 -13.06
C SER A 73 -67.31 22.00 -13.64
N ASP A 74 -66.96 23.09 -14.32
CA ASP A 74 -65.63 23.30 -14.90
C ASP A 74 -64.55 23.41 -13.80
N GLN A 75 -64.88 24.03 -12.66
CA GLN A 75 -64.00 24.07 -11.50
C GLN A 75 -63.82 22.69 -10.86
N LEU A 76 -64.89 21.90 -10.77
CA LEU A 76 -64.84 20.55 -10.20
C LEU A 76 -64.00 19.61 -11.08
N THR A 77 -64.12 19.70 -12.41
CA THR A 77 -63.30 18.92 -13.33
C THR A 77 -61.83 19.33 -13.27
N ALA A 78 -61.53 20.62 -13.22
CA ALA A 78 -60.16 21.11 -13.03
C ALA A 78 -59.56 20.64 -11.69
N LEU A 79 -60.35 20.67 -10.60
CA LEU A 79 -59.91 20.18 -9.29
C LEU A 79 -59.62 18.68 -9.32
N LYS A 80 -60.47 17.89 -9.98
CA LYS A 80 -60.29 16.45 -10.14
C LYS A 80 -59.03 16.12 -10.95
N GLU A 81 -58.75 16.88 -12.00
CA GLU A 81 -57.52 16.69 -12.79
C GLU A 81 -56.28 17.03 -11.94
N ARG A 82 -56.31 18.15 -11.21
CA ARG A 82 -55.23 18.52 -10.29
C ARG A 82 -54.99 17.47 -9.21
N GLU A 83 -56.05 16.87 -8.66
CA GLU A 83 -55.92 15.78 -7.68
C GLU A 83 -55.23 14.55 -8.31
N ARG A 84 -55.55 14.24 -9.57
CA ARG A 84 -54.90 13.16 -10.31
C ARG A 84 -53.42 13.44 -10.52
N GLU A 85 -53.07 14.64 -10.98
CA GLU A 85 -51.67 15.08 -11.13
C GLU A 85 -50.93 15.02 -9.80
N HIS A 86 -51.57 15.46 -8.71
CA HIS A 86 -50.99 15.42 -7.38
C HIS A 86 -50.66 13.98 -6.94
N LYS A 87 -51.58 13.03 -7.14
CA LYS A 87 -51.32 11.61 -6.85
C LYS A 87 -50.18 11.04 -7.69
N THR A 88 -50.07 11.43 -8.96
CA THR A 88 -48.94 10.99 -9.79
C THR A 88 -47.62 11.57 -9.32
N PHE A 89 -47.61 12.84 -8.90
CA PHE A 89 -46.43 13.48 -8.33
C PHE A 89 -46.03 12.84 -7.00
N GLU A 90 -46.98 12.59 -6.09
CA GLU A 90 -46.72 11.89 -4.82
C GLU A 90 -46.09 10.52 -5.05
N HIS A 91 -46.58 9.76 -6.04
CA HIS A 91 -46.01 8.47 -6.39
C HIS A 91 -44.56 8.60 -6.88
N GLN A 92 -44.29 9.54 -7.78
CA GLN A 92 -42.93 9.81 -8.28
C GLN A 92 -41.99 10.27 -7.16
N ALA A 93 -42.46 11.14 -6.27
CA ALA A 93 -41.70 11.58 -5.11
C ALA A 93 -41.37 10.41 -4.17
N MET A 94 -42.31 9.49 -3.97
CA MET A 94 -42.09 8.27 -3.18
C MET A 94 -41.05 7.35 -3.84
N GLU A 95 -41.12 7.16 -5.16
CA GLU A 95 -40.10 6.38 -5.89
C GLU A 95 -38.71 7.02 -5.78
N TRP A 96 -38.61 8.35 -5.87
CA TRP A 96 -37.35 9.06 -5.68
C TRP A 96 -36.82 8.92 -4.27
N LEU A 97 -37.68 9.03 -3.25
CA LEU A 97 -37.30 8.80 -1.85
C LEU A 97 -36.81 7.37 -1.63
N GLN A 98 -37.47 6.37 -2.22
CA GLN A 98 -37.03 4.98 -2.14
C GLN A 98 -35.67 4.75 -2.83
N LYS A 99 -35.45 5.37 -3.99
CA LYS A 99 -34.15 5.30 -4.69
C LYS A 99 -33.07 5.98 -3.86
N LEU A 100 -33.36 7.13 -3.28
CA LEU A 100 -32.44 7.86 -2.41
C LEU A 100 -32.08 7.04 -1.16
N ASP A 101 -33.08 6.41 -0.53
CA ASP A 101 -32.87 5.54 0.64
C ASP A 101 -32.01 4.33 0.30
N ARG A 102 -32.29 3.63 -0.81
CA ARG A 102 -31.45 2.52 -1.29
C ARG A 102 -30.02 2.96 -1.57
N ASN A 103 -29.83 4.09 -2.24
CA ASN A 103 -28.50 4.62 -2.51
C ASN A 103 -27.77 4.97 -1.21
N ASN A 104 -28.47 5.52 -0.22
CA ASN A 104 -27.89 5.83 1.09
C ASN A 104 -27.48 4.56 1.84
N GLN A 105 -28.31 3.52 1.82
CA GLN A 105 -27.96 2.20 2.38
C GLN A 105 -26.73 1.60 1.68
N GLN A 106 -26.63 1.71 0.36
CA GLN A 106 -25.45 1.28 -0.39
C GLN A 106 -24.19 2.07 -0.01
N LEU A 107 -24.31 3.40 0.12
CA LEU A 107 -23.20 4.25 0.59
C LEU A 107 -22.75 3.87 2.00
N HIS A 108 -23.70 3.61 2.91
CA HIS A 108 -23.36 3.12 4.25
C HIS A 108 -22.58 1.81 4.20
N HIS A 109 -22.99 0.85 3.36
CA HIS A 109 -22.27 -0.41 3.24
C HIS A 109 -20.87 -0.24 2.65
N ILE A 110 -20.70 0.66 1.67
CA ILE A 110 -19.39 0.99 1.11
C ILE A 110 -18.48 1.62 2.18
N ILE A 111 -19.00 2.55 2.99
CA ILE A 111 -18.26 3.19 4.07
C ILE A 111 -17.83 2.17 5.13
N GLU A 112 -18.71 1.25 5.52
CA GLU A 112 -18.38 0.16 6.45
C GLU A 112 -17.27 -0.74 5.90
N HIS A 113 -17.37 -1.10 4.61
CA HIS A 113 -16.35 -1.89 3.94
C HIS A 113 -15.01 -1.16 3.86
N GLU A 114 -15.00 0.14 3.52
CA GLU A 114 -13.79 0.97 3.54
C GLU A 114 -13.17 1.05 4.94
N ASP A 115 -13.96 1.17 6.01
CA ASP A 115 -13.46 1.17 7.39
C ASP A 115 -12.81 -0.17 7.76
N MET A 116 -13.40 -1.29 7.34
CA MET A 116 -12.78 -2.61 7.52
C MET A 116 -11.47 -2.74 6.75
N MET A 117 -11.46 -2.36 5.47
CA MET A 117 -10.24 -2.38 4.65
C MET A 117 -9.14 -1.50 5.26
N LYS A 118 -9.50 -0.32 5.76
CA LYS A 118 -8.56 0.60 6.42
C LYS A 118 -7.94 -0.04 7.67
N LYS A 119 -8.72 -0.76 8.47
CA LYS A 119 -8.21 -1.50 9.63
C LYS A 119 -7.28 -2.64 9.22
N GLU A 120 -7.62 -3.37 8.17
CA GLU A 120 -6.77 -4.44 7.64
C GLU A 120 -5.43 -3.89 7.12
N VAL A 121 -5.46 -2.81 6.33
CA VAL A 121 -4.26 -2.13 5.84
C VAL A 121 -3.44 -1.59 7.00
N ALA A 122 -4.06 -1.01 8.02
CA ALA A 122 -3.35 -0.54 9.21
C ALA A 122 -2.62 -1.70 9.93
N GLY A 123 -3.27 -2.85 10.09
CA GLY A 123 -2.63 -4.04 10.67
C GLY A 123 -1.49 -4.59 9.79
N GLN A 124 -1.65 -4.58 8.47
CA GLN A 124 -0.56 -4.96 7.56
C GLN A 124 0.63 -3.99 7.66
N VAL A 125 0.39 -2.68 7.74
CA VAL A 125 1.45 -1.67 7.93
C VAL A 125 2.15 -1.86 9.27
N GLU A 126 1.42 -2.16 10.34
CA GLU A 126 1.99 -2.43 11.67
C GLU A 126 2.88 -3.70 11.65
N SER A 127 2.40 -4.80 11.06
CA SER A 127 3.21 -6.01 10.91
C SER A 127 4.46 -5.80 10.02
N LEU A 128 4.33 -4.98 8.96
CA LEU A 128 5.45 -4.60 8.12
C LEU A 128 6.46 -3.75 8.90
N HIS A 129 5.98 -2.83 9.74
CA HIS A 129 6.80 -2.01 10.61
C HIS A 129 7.58 -2.87 11.61
N GLU A 130 6.92 -3.81 12.29
CA GLU A 130 7.59 -4.76 13.18
C GLU A 130 8.63 -5.61 12.45
N SER A 131 8.32 -6.09 11.25
CA SER A 131 9.26 -6.84 10.41
C SER A 131 10.47 -5.98 10.04
N SER A 132 10.23 -4.72 9.63
CA SER A 132 11.28 -3.76 9.32
C SER A 132 12.17 -3.49 10.53
N GLN A 133 11.59 -3.35 11.72
CA GLN A 133 12.35 -3.19 12.96
C GLN A 133 13.22 -4.42 13.26
N LYS A 134 12.68 -5.63 13.13
CA LYS A 134 13.46 -6.88 13.29
C LYS A 134 14.59 -6.98 12.27
N ILE A 135 14.38 -6.53 11.03
CA ILE A 135 15.42 -6.47 10.00
C ILE A 135 16.51 -5.47 10.39
N MET A 136 16.15 -4.30 10.90
CA MET A 136 17.12 -3.30 11.40
C MET A 136 17.94 -3.85 12.57
N GLU A 137 17.31 -4.51 13.54
CA GLU A 137 18.02 -5.14 14.66
C GLU A 137 18.99 -6.22 14.18
N ARG A 138 18.58 -7.05 13.21
CA ARG A 138 19.47 -8.06 12.60
C ARG A 138 20.60 -7.43 11.82
N LEU A 139 20.37 -6.34 11.10
CA LEU A 139 21.42 -5.61 10.37
C LEU A 139 22.44 -5.01 11.34
N ALA A 140 21.99 -4.43 12.45
CA ALA A 140 22.89 -3.92 13.50
C ALA A 140 23.73 -5.06 14.10
N ALA A 141 23.14 -6.22 14.38
CA ALA A 141 23.89 -7.40 14.83
C ALA A 141 24.91 -7.86 13.78
N TYR A 142 24.54 -7.90 12.50
CA TYR A 142 25.45 -8.21 11.40
C TYR A 142 26.60 -7.21 11.29
N GLU A 143 26.35 -5.92 11.52
CA GLU A 143 27.38 -4.89 11.52
C GLU A 143 28.41 -5.14 12.64
N THR A 144 27.96 -5.51 13.84
CA THR A 144 28.88 -5.87 14.94
C THR A 144 29.72 -7.10 14.63
N VAL A 145 29.11 -8.14 14.04
CA VAL A 145 29.85 -9.35 13.62
C VAL A 145 30.85 -9.04 12.51
N ASN A 146 30.49 -8.19 11.55
CA ASN A 146 31.41 -7.75 10.49
C ASN A 146 32.59 -6.94 11.06
N GLN A 147 32.35 -6.08 12.07
CA GLN A 147 33.42 -5.36 12.75
C GLN A 147 34.38 -6.32 13.48
N ASP A 148 33.84 -7.30 14.21
CA ASP A 148 34.64 -8.32 14.89
C ASP A 148 35.45 -9.17 13.90
N MET A 149 34.83 -9.57 12.78
CA MET A 149 35.51 -10.30 11.71
C MET A 149 36.61 -9.45 11.05
N ALA A 150 36.39 -8.16 10.83
CA ALA A 150 37.42 -7.26 10.33
C ALA A 150 38.59 -7.12 11.31
N GLN A 151 38.31 -7.10 12.62
CA GLN A 151 39.34 -7.09 13.66
C GLN A 151 40.16 -8.39 13.65
N GLN A 152 39.50 -9.56 13.62
CA GLN A 152 40.19 -10.86 13.50
C GLN A 152 41.02 -10.97 12.22
N MET A 153 40.52 -10.46 11.10
CA MET A 153 41.26 -10.44 9.84
C MET A 153 42.54 -9.61 9.96
N THR A 154 42.47 -8.49 10.68
CA THR A 154 43.64 -7.63 10.94
C THR A 154 44.66 -8.37 11.82
N GLU A 155 44.20 -9.07 12.85
CA GLU A 155 45.07 -9.88 13.71
C GLU A 155 45.74 -11.05 12.97
N ILE A 156 45.02 -11.70 12.04
CA ILE A 156 45.61 -12.73 11.16
C ILE A 156 46.68 -12.11 10.25
N VAL A 157 46.46 -10.91 9.71
CA VAL A 157 47.46 -10.22 8.89
C VAL A 157 48.72 -9.92 9.70
N ASP A 158 48.57 -9.44 10.94
CA ASP A 158 49.71 -9.17 11.83
C ASP A 158 50.46 -10.46 12.20
N MET A 159 49.74 -11.54 12.50
CA MET A 159 50.34 -12.85 12.79
C MET A 159 51.06 -13.43 11.57
N ASN A 160 50.52 -13.27 10.37
CA ASN A 160 51.18 -13.68 9.13
C ASN A 160 52.46 -12.89 8.89
N ARG A 161 52.46 -11.59 9.23
CA ARG A 161 53.65 -10.75 9.14
C ARG A 161 54.73 -11.21 10.12
N GLU A 162 54.37 -11.48 11.38
CA GLU A 162 55.30 -12.01 12.38
C GLU A 162 55.85 -13.39 11.96
N MET A 163 55.01 -14.25 11.39
CA MET A 163 55.45 -15.55 10.88
C MET A 163 56.41 -15.40 9.70
N ALA A 164 56.16 -14.46 8.78
CA ALA A 164 57.08 -14.17 7.68
C ALA A 164 58.43 -13.64 8.17
N ASP A 165 58.43 -12.76 9.19
CA ASP A 165 59.65 -12.24 9.80
C ASP A 165 60.47 -13.37 10.48
N ARG A 166 59.79 -14.26 11.22
CA ARG A 166 60.45 -15.43 11.84
C ARG A 166 60.97 -16.44 10.81
N ALA A 167 60.25 -16.63 9.71
CA ALA A 167 60.70 -17.50 8.62
C ALA A 167 61.97 -16.92 7.96
N ALA A 168 62.00 -15.62 7.70
CA ALA A 168 63.19 -14.93 7.19
C ALA A 168 64.38 -15.04 8.17
N GLU A 169 64.14 -14.89 9.47
CA GLU A 169 65.18 -15.09 10.49
C GLU A 169 65.69 -16.53 10.51
N GLN A 170 64.78 -17.51 10.42
CA GLN A 170 65.14 -18.92 10.35
C GLN A 170 65.95 -19.24 9.09
N ASP A 171 65.57 -18.74 7.91
CA ASP A 171 66.31 -18.90 6.67
C ASP A 171 67.75 -18.37 6.80
N GLN A 172 67.92 -17.20 7.43
CA GLN A 172 69.25 -16.64 7.68
C GLN A 172 70.09 -17.53 8.62
N THR A 173 69.47 -18.11 9.66
CA THR A 173 70.17 -19.04 10.55
C THR A 173 70.54 -20.34 9.84
N GLN A 174 69.69 -20.85 8.95
CA GLN A 174 69.98 -22.03 8.15
C GLN A 174 71.12 -21.78 7.17
N GLU A 175 71.14 -20.62 6.52
CA GLU A 175 72.23 -20.21 5.63
C GLU A 175 73.57 -20.15 6.38
N ASN A 176 73.59 -19.55 7.58
CA ASN A 176 74.79 -19.54 8.43
C ASN A 176 75.24 -20.94 8.85
N VAL A 177 74.31 -21.86 9.15
CA VAL A 177 74.64 -23.25 9.49
C VAL A 177 75.20 -23.99 8.27
N LEU A 178 74.62 -23.79 7.09
CA LEU A 178 75.11 -24.36 5.84
C LEU A 178 76.53 -23.88 5.52
N GLU A 179 76.80 -22.58 5.64
CA GLU A 179 78.14 -22.01 5.44
C GLU A 179 79.18 -22.62 6.41
N ARG A 180 78.79 -22.83 7.67
CA ARG A 180 79.65 -23.49 8.67
C ARG A 180 79.89 -24.96 8.33
N LEU A 181 78.86 -25.69 7.88
CA LEU A 181 78.98 -27.08 7.47
C LEU A 181 79.86 -27.23 6.22
N GLU A 182 79.73 -26.33 5.25
CA GLU A 182 80.56 -26.31 4.04
C GLU A 182 82.03 -26.05 4.38
N ASN A 183 82.29 -25.06 5.24
CA ASN A 183 83.64 -24.80 5.76
C ASN A 183 84.23 -26.00 6.52
N GLN A 184 83.42 -26.69 7.33
CA GLN A 184 83.84 -27.92 8.01
C GLN A 184 84.09 -29.05 7.02
N GLY A 185 83.27 -29.19 5.97
CA GLY A 185 83.46 -30.15 4.89
C GLY A 185 84.79 -29.93 4.17
N ALA A 186 85.10 -28.68 3.81
CA ALA A 186 86.37 -28.31 3.18
C ALA A 186 87.59 -28.59 4.09
N LEU A 187 87.48 -28.30 5.39
CA LEU A 187 88.51 -28.65 6.38
C LEU A 187 88.70 -30.16 6.49
N MET A 188 87.61 -30.92 6.55
CA MET A 188 87.64 -32.38 6.65
C MET A 188 88.26 -33.01 5.40
N GLU A 189 87.94 -32.51 4.22
CA GLU A 189 88.53 -32.93 2.96
C GLU A 189 90.04 -32.65 2.94
N LYS A 190 90.46 -31.47 3.40
CA LYS A 190 91.88 -31.13 3.55
C LYS A 190 92.60 -32.08 4.51
N ILE A 191 92.01 -32.38 5.67
CA ILE A 191 92.56 -33.34 6.64
C ILE A 191 92.63 -34.74 6.01
N HIS A 192 91.59 -35.15 5.28
CA HIS A 192 91.57 -36.44 4.60
C HIS A 192 92.70 -36.55 3.57
N ARG A 193 92.95 -35.48 2.79
CA ARG A 193 94.07 -35.43 1.86
C ARG A 193 95.42 -35.54 2.57
N GLN A 194 95.60 -34.82 3.68
CA GLN A 194 96.82 -34.90 4.49
C GLN A 194 97.05 -36.29 5.09
N ILE A 195 95.99 -36.97 5.56
CA ILE A 195 96.07 -38.36 6.04
C ILE A 195 96.46 -39.30 4.90
N SER A 196 95.93 -39.09 3.71
CA SER A 196 96.28 -39.89 2.52
C SER A 196 97.74 -39.68 2.11
N GLU A 197 98.21 -38.42 2.07
CA GLU A 197 99.62 -38.07 1.85
C GLU A 197 100.52 -38.70 2.92
N PHE A 198 100.15 -38.60 4.19
CA PHE A 198 100.89 -39.23 5.30
C PHE A 198 100.95 -40.75 5.17
N ARG A 199 99.82 -41.39 4.83
CA ARG A 199 99.76 -42.84 4.56
C ARG A 199 100.69 -43.21 3.40
N SER A 200 100.69 -42.44 2.32
CA SER A 200 101.58 -42.67 1.18
C SER A 200 103.05 -42.55 1.57
N ILE A 201 103.43 -41.51 2.33
CA ILE A 201 104.80 -41.32 2.83
C ILE A 201 105.20 -42.49 3.76
N LEU A 202 104.30 -42.93 4.64
CA LEU A 202 104.56 -44.07 5.51
C LEU A 202 104.76 -45.37 4.73
N PHE A 203 103.94 -45.64 3.71
CA PHE A 203 104.11 -46.81 2.84
C PHE A 203 105.44 -46.76 2.09
N GLU A 204 105.79 -45.61 1.48
CA GLU A 204 107.06 -45.44 0.79
C GLU A 204 108.25 -45.67 1.73
N ARG A 205 108.24 -45.03 2.90
CA ARG A 205 109.32 -45.19 3.88
C ARG A 205 109.39 -46.60 4.46
N SER A 206 108.26 -47.22 4.75
CA SER A 206 108.23 -48.60 5.26
C SER A 206 108.67 -49.59 4.19
N SER A 207 108.28 -49.37 2.92
CA SER A 207 108.73 -50.18 1.79
C SER A 207 110.24 -50.04 1.57
N HIS A 208 110.77 -48.81 1.56
CA HIS A 208 112.20 -48.57 1.45
C HIS A 208 112.98 -49.16 2.64
N LEU A 209 112.43 -49.12 3.85
CA LEU A 209 113.05 -49.74 5.02
C LEU A 209 113.01 -51.27 4.93
N ALA A 210 111.91 -51.85 4.47
CA ALA A 210 111.77 -53.28 4.24
C ALA A 210 112.77 -53.75 3.17
N GLU A 211 112.88 -53.02 2.05
CA GLU A 211 113.85 -53.26 0.99
C GLU A 211 115.29 -53.14 1.52
N LYS A 212 115.61 -52.13 2.33
CA LYS A 212 116.93 -52.00 2.99
C LYS A 212 117.22 -53.14 3.96
N ILE A 213 116.22 -53.60 4.71
CA ILE A 213 116.37 -54.74 5.63
C ILE A 213 116.55 -56.02 4.82
N GLU A 214 115.80 -56.22 3.74
CA GLU A 214 115.91 -57.35 2.84
C GLU A 214 117.27 -57.37 2.13
N ASP A 215 117.74 -56.24 1.62
CA ASP A 215 119.07 -56.05 1.04
C ASP A 215 120.16 -56.36 2.07
N ASN A 216 120.07 -55.79 3.27
CA ASN A 216 121.03 -56.08 4.34
C ASN A 216 120.95 -57.53 4.82
N TYR A 217 119.76 -58.14 4.85
CA TYR A 217 119.59 -59.55 5.22
C TYR A 217 120.15 -60.45 4.13
N ASN A 218 119.96 -60.15 2.84
CA ASN A 218 120.58 -60.86 1.73
C ASN A 218 122.11 -60.68 1.73
N LEU A 219 122.61 -59.48 2.01
CA LEU A 219 124.05 -59.20 2.09
C LEU A 219 124.70 -59.90 3.30
N THR A 220 124.04 -59.86 4.46
CA THR A 220 124.58 -60.45 5.69
C THR A 220 124.38 -61.95 5.72
N SER A 221 123.26 -62.48 5.22
CA SER A 221 123.06 -63.92 5.06
C SER A 221 124.03 -64.47 4.04
N SER A 222 124.24 -63.83 2.88
CA SER A 222 125.27 -64.28 1.94
C SER A 222 126.68 -64.21 2.54
N TYR A 223 127.00 -63.20 3.36
CA TYR A 223 128.29 -63.13 4.07
C TYR A 223 128.44 -64.19 5.17
N PHE A 224 127.42 -64.38 6.00
CA PHE A 224 127.43 -65.32 7.13
C PHE A 224 127.38 -66.77 6.63
N TYR A 225 126.60 -67.03 5.59
CA TYR A 225 126.60 -68.29 4.86
C TYR A 225 127.98 -68.53 4.24
N LYS A 226 128.59 -67.52 3.60
CA LYS A 226 129.97 -67.59 3.08
C LYS A 226 131.03 -67.85 4.17
N LEU A 227 130.76 -67.46 5.41
CA LEU A 227 131.63 -67.71 6.56
C LEU A 227 131.39 -69.06 7.25
N VAL A 228 130.17 -69.58 7.22
CA VAL A 228 129.76 -70.78 7.98
C VAL A 228 129.72 -72.05 7.14
N SER A 229 129.43 -71.99 5.83
CA SER A 229 129.16 -73.21 5.03
C SER A 229 130.15 -73.53 3.90
N GLY A 230 131.10 -72.66 3.56
CA GLY A 230 132.26 -73.04 2.74
C GLY A 230 131.98 -73.72 1.38
N SER A 231 130.84 -73.46 0.72
CA SER A 231 130.58 -73.89 -0.67
C SER A 231 129.57 -72.99 -1.42
N GLU A 232 129.75 -72.87 -2.73
CA GLU A 232 128.86 -72.13 -3.63
C GLU A 232 127.70 -73.02 -4.10
N GLN A 233 126.54 -72.98 -3.42
CA GLN A 233 125.23 -73.23 -4.02
C GLN A 233 124.09 -72.84 -3.05
N PRO A 234 123.11 -72.00 -3.47
CA PRO A 234 122.03 -71.54 -2.61
C PRO A 234 120.94 -72.60 -2.49
N LEU A 235 120.63 -73.05 -1.28
CA LEU A 235 119.44 -73.86 -1.02
C LEU A 235 118.32 -72.97 -0.49
N THR A 236 117.39 -72.68 -1.41
CA THR A 236 115.95 -72.53 -1.18
C THR A 236 115.48 -73.18 0.12
N TRP A 237 114.91 -72.39 1.03
CA TRP A 237 114.06 -72.90 2.09
C TRP A 237 112.60 -72.70 1.72
N TYR A 238 111.95 -73.83 1.43
CA TYR A 238 110.52 -74.04 1.55
C TYR A 238 110.07 -73.61 2.96
N VAL A 239 109.09 -72.70 3.05
CA VAL A 239 108.32 -72.50 4.28
C VAL A 239 107.00 -73.24 4.11
N ASP A 240 106.88 -74.36 4.81
CA ASP A 240 105.60 -74.97 5.16
C ASP A 240 105.13 -74.32 6.47
N GLN A 241 104.06 -73.53 6.40
CA GLN A 241 103.26 -73.15 7.57
C GLN A 241 101.78 -73.32 7.24
N LYS A 242 101.26 -74.50 7.58
CA LYS A 242 99.85 -74.72 7.90
C LYS A 242 99.58 -74.33 9.37
N LYS A 243 98.41 -73.69 9.58
CA LYS A 243 97.69 -73.35 10.83
C LYS A 243 98.18 -72.07 11.52
N VAL A 244 97.36 -71.02 11.66
CA VAL A 244 96.08 -71.04 12.40
C VAL A 244 94.95 -70.39 11.61
N GLU A 245 93.95 -71.20 11.32
CA GLU A 245 92.60 -70.84 10.92
C GLU A 245 91.73 -70.84 12.20
N ASN A 246 90.80 -69.89 12.28
CA ASN A 246 89.64 -69.78 13.18
C ASN A 246 89.83 -69.22 14.60
N GLU A 247 89.25 -68.03 14.83
CA GLU A 247 88.04 -67.80 15.65
C GLU A 247 87.56 -66.35 15.45
N LYS A 248 86.51 -66.11 14.64
CA LYS A 248 85.13 -65.76 15.06
C LYS A 248 85.02 -64.73 16.19
N ARG A 249 84.45 -63.55 15.87
CA ARG A 249 83.18 -63.03 16.43
C ARG A 249 82.82 -61.67 15.83
N ASP A 250 81.55 -61.57 15.43
CA ASP A 250 80.64 -60.41 15.36
C ASP A 250 81.13 -59.06 14.81
#